data_AF-B0MV00-F1
#
_entry.id   AF-B0MV00-F1
#
_cell.length_a   1.000
_cell.length_b   1.000
_cell.length_c   1.000
_cell.angle_alpha   90.00
_cell.angle_beta   90.00
_cell.angle_gamma   90.00
#
_symmetry.space_group_name_H-M   'P 1'
#
loop_
_entity.id
_entity.type
_entity.pdbx_description
1 polymer ?
#
loop_
_entity_poly.entity_id
_entity_poly.type
_entity_poly.pdbx_seq_one_letter_code
_entity_poly.pdbx_strand_id
1 'polypeptide(L)'
;MQTKDRERVNKKTGKVTVVRDSTPIKKGVVVVKEDTAMKQLQRFCDVCKVRWGITPLQIFIYRDEGHYEMPDDETSWKPNYHTHIVWDRMNHNTGKSCKLLPQDMSEMQTIWAEALGMERGTSKVQTGREHLERTDYIIAKQKQEAEKTRIAKEQAEAELKAVKGELRTEKLKNSTAEVGTTILDGIGSRIGTSKVKRQQQQIDDLTQKNERLHSEIRRLNKTIDRERREHEQTAKRLQGEIDRIYGWFPDTPQLIRRGEYCREIGFTDKMACDLVNMLPVHFSGKLYSSEHSQHFENEHSEARLLRDEKGPGGFQLVIDLIPILQWFRQKAEEFLERLGIEIKDREQGRGMWMR
;
A
#
# COMPACT_ATOMS: atom_id res chain seq x y z
N MET A 1 -7.58 -5.43 1.91
CA MET A 1 -7.67 -6.80 1.35
C MET A 1 -7.28 -6.72 -0.13
N GLN A 2 -6.05 -7.09 -0.49
CA GLN A 2 -5.63 -7.19 -1.89
C GLN A 2 -6.30 -8.43 -2.51
N THR A 3 -7.03 -8.24 -3.60
CA THR A 3 -7.65 -9.32 -4.37
C THR A 3 -6.66 -9.78 -5.43
N LYS A 4 -6.17 -11.03 -5.34
CA LYS A 4 -5.16 -11.63 -6.24
C LYS A 4 -5.46 -11.37 -7.72
N ASP A 5 -4.41 -11.16 -8.51
CA ASP A 5 -4.41 -11.14 -9.98
C ASP A 5 -5.30 -12.26 -10.56
N ARG A 6 -6.27 -11.89 -11.42
CA ARG A 6 -7.16 -12.85 -12.10
C ARG A 6 -6.94 -12.85 -13.60
N GLU A 7 -6.82 -14.02 -14.20
CA GLU A 7 -6.69 -14.14 -15.65
C GLU A 7 -8.07 -14.12 -16.32
N ARG A 8 -8.23 -13.28 -17.35
CA ARG A 8 -9.42 -13.24 -18.19
C ARG A 8 -9.06 -13.68 -19.60
N VAL A 9 -9.56 -14.83 -20.02
CA VAL A 9 -9.37 -15.34 -21.38
C VAL A 9 -10.47 -14.83 -22.31
N ASN A 10 -10.10 -14.18 -23.41
CA ASN A 10 -11.03 -13.83 -24.47
C ASN A 10 -11.42 -15.10 -25.25
N LYS A 11 -12.67 -15.56 -25.11
CA LYS A 11 -13.15 -16.81 -25.73
C LYS A 11 -13.12 -16.80 -27.27
N LYS A 12 -13.07 -15.64 -27.93
CA LYS A 12 -13.03 -15.54 -29.40
C LYS A 12 -11.61 -15.51 -29.97
N THR A 13 -10.65 -14.96 -29.23
CA THR A 13 -9.27 -14.76 -29.72
C THR A 13 -8.23 -15.57 -28.97
N GLY A 14 -8.62 -16.29 -27.92
CA GLY A 14 -7.71 -17.02 -27.02
C GLY A 14 -6.81 -16.12 -26.17
N LYS A 15 -6.88 -14.79 -26.33
CA LYS A 15 -5.98 -13.86 -25.66
C LYS A 15 -6.26 -13.81 -24.16
N VAL A 16 -5.28 -14.22 -23.37
CA VAL A 16 -5.30 -14.11 -21.90
C VAL A 16 -4.93 -12.68 -21.51
N THR A 17 -5.78 -12.02 -20.75
CA THR A 17 -5.53 -10.70 -20.18
C THR A 17 -5.50 -10.85 -18.66
N VAL A 18 -4.34 -10.59 -18.04
CA VAL A 18 -4.21 -10.57 -16.59
C VAL A 18 -4.89 -9.29 -16.07
N VAL A 19 -6.00 -9.45 -15.36
CA VAL A 19 -6.66 -8.36 -14.63
C VAL A 19 -5.99 -8.29 -13.27
N ARG A 20 -5.03 -7.38 -13.16
CA ARG A 20 -4.27 -7.16 -11.94
C ARG A 20 -5.09 -6.41 -10.90
N ASP A 21 -4.96 -6.83 -9.64
CA ASP A 21 -5.49 -6.25 -8.39
C ASP A 21 -6.39 -5.00 -8.56
N SER A 22 -7.71 -5.20 -8.60
CA SER A 22 -8.64 -4.08 -8.40
C SER A 22 -8.96 -3.97 -6.91
N THR A 23 -8.14 -3.24 -6.15
CA THR A 23 -8.50 -2.91 -4.76
C THR A 23 -9.47 -1.73 -4.79
N PRO A 24 -10.77 -1.93 -4.45
CA PRO A 24 -11.74 -0.84 -4.42
C PRO A 24 -11.36 0.17 -3.34
N ILE A 25 -10.84 -0.30 -2.21
CA ILE A 25 -10.38 0.58 -1.12
C ILE A 25 -8.86 0.72 -1.19
N LYS A 26 -8.36 1.96 -1.18
CA LYS A 26 -6.92 2.24 -1.20
C LYS A 26 -6.54 3.30 -0.19
N LYS A 27 -5.47 3.06 0.57
CA LYS A 27 -4.90 4.05 1.50
C LYS A 27 -3.87 4.92 0.76
N GLY A 28 -4.06 6.23 0.80
CA GLY A 28 -3.08 7.23 0.41
C GLY A 28 -2.38 7.78 1.65
N VAL A 29 -1.06 7.97 1.55
CA VAL A 29 -0.22 8.60 2.58
C VAL A 29 0.46 9.80 1.97
N VAL A 30 0.31 10.96 2.60
CA VAL A 30 0.73 12.24 2.04
C VAL A 30 1.24 13.15 3.16
N VAL A 31 2.37 13.81 2.91
CA VAL A 31 2.99 14.75 3.87
C VAL A 31 2.17 16.03 3.93
N VAL A 32 2.06 16.61 5.12
CA VAL A 32 1.35 17.86 5.40
C VAL A 32 2.23 18.81 6.23
N LYS A 33 1.83 20.07 6.32
CA LYS A 33 2.41 21.03 7.28
C LYS A 33 1.72 20.91 8.64
N GLU A 34 2.39 21.37 9.69
CA GLU A 34 1.92 21.33 11.08
C GLU A 34 0.49 21.88 11.25
N ASP A 35 0.25 23.03 10.63
CA ASP A 35 -0.98 23.82 10.70
C ASP A 35 -2.07 23.37 9.72
N THR A 36 -1.86 22.27 9.00
CA THR A 36 -2.80 21.80 7.97
C THR A 36 -4.19 21.53 8.56
N ALA A 37 -5.19 22.25 8.07
CA ALA A 37 -6.56 22.14 8.55
C ALA A 37 -7.34 21.06 7.79
N MET A 38 -8.26 20.36 8.49
CA MET A 38 -9.14 19.36 7.89
C MET A 38 -9.92 19.90 6.69
N LYS A 39 -10.32 21.19 6.73
CA LYS A 39 -11.03 21.85 5.62
C LYS A 39 -10.22 21.91 4.32
N GLN A 40 -8.89 22.03 4.40
CA GLN A 40 -8.03 22.00 3.22
C GLN A 40 -7.98 20.59 2.62
N LEU A 41 -7.90 19.56 3.48
CA LEU A 41 -7.93 18.16 3.07
C LEU A 41 -9.28 17.80 2.43
N GLN A 42 -10.38 18.28 2.99
CA GLN A 42 -11.72 18.09 2.45
C GLN A 42 -11.84 18.66 1.03
N ARG A 43 -11.38 19.91 0.83
CA ARG A 43 -11.36 20.55 -0.50
C ARG A 43 -10.56 19.75 -1.52
N PHE A 44 -9.39 19.25 -1.13
CA PHE A 44 -8.60 18.37 -1.99
C PHE A 44 -9.37 17.09 -2.35
N CYS A 45 -10.02 16.46 -1.36
CA CYS A 45 -10.82 15.27 -1.61
C CYS A 45 -12.03 15.53 -2.52
N ASP A 46 -12.68 16.69 -2.41
CA ASP A 46 -13.79 17.08 -3.27
C ASP A 46 -13.34 17.21 -4.73
N VAL A 47 -12.18 17.83 -4.97
CA VAL A 47 -11.56 17.90 -6.31
C VAL A 47 -11.27 16.49 -6.83
N CYS A 48 -10.73 15.61 -5.98
CA CYS A 48 -10.43 14.23 -6.38
C CYS A 48 -11.69 13.45 -6.78
N LYS A 49 -12.79 13.66 -6.06
CA LYS A 49 -14.08 13.06 -6.34
C LYS A 49 -14.65 13.51 -7.68
N VAL A 50 -14.61 14.81 -7.96
CA VAL A 50 -15.10 15.37 -9.23
C VAL A 50 -14.24 14.91 -10.40
N ARG A 51 -12.92 14.98 -10.27
CA ARG A 51 -11.99 14.76 -11.40
C ARG A 51 -11.78 13.28 -11.73
N TRP A 52 -11.75 12.42 -10.71
CA TRP A 52 -11.39 11.00 -10.88
C TRP A 52 -12.42 10.02 -10.34
N GLY A 53 -13.55 10.50 -9.79
CA GLY A 53 -14.61 9.64 -9.28
C GLY A 53 -14.21 8.81 -8.05
N ILE A 54 -13.18 9.23 -7.31
CA ILE A 54 -12.74 8.55 -6.07
C ILE A 54 -13.32 9.28 -4.85
N THR A 55 -13.85 8.54 -3.89
CA THR A 55 -14.53 9.12 -2.72
C THR A 55 -13.68 8.90 -1.45
N PRO A 56 -13.42 9.94 -0.64
CA PRO A 56 -12.78 9.75 0.65
C PRO A 56 -13.74 9.02 1.61
N LEU A 57 -13.26 8.00 2.30
CA LEU A 57 -13.98 7.31 3.38
C LEU A 57 -13.57 7.83 4.75
N GLN A 58 -12.26 7.99 4.97
CA GLN A 58 -11.69 8.42 6.24
C GLN A 58 -10.45 9.28 5.99
N ILE A 59 -10.25 10.30 6.82
CA ILE A 59 -9.07 11.18 6.80
C ILE A 59 -8.51 11.23 8.22
N PHE A 60 -7.25 10.84 8.40
CA PHE A 60 -6.54 10.88 9.68
C PHE A 60 -5.30 11.75 9.54
N ILE A 61 -5.14 12.74 10.42
CA ILE A 61 -3.97 13.62 10.46
C ILE A 61 -3.10 13.17 11.64
N TYR A 62 -1.84 12.83 11.37
CA TYR A 62 -0.86 12.42 12.36
C TYR A 62 0.09 13.58 12.65
N ARG A 63 0.16 13.99 13.91
CA ARG A 63 1.02 15.08 14.41
C ARG A 63 1.99 14.66 15.51
N ASP A 64 1.88 13.42 15.93
CA ASP A 64 2.59 12.78 17.04
C ASP A 64 3.73 11.86 16.56
N GLU A 65 3.87 11.67 15.25
CA GLU A 65 4.92 10.83 14.67
C GLU A 65 6.16 11.65 14.27
N GLY A 66 7.33 11.01 14.34
CA GLY A 66 8.62 11.64 14.02
C GLY A 66 9.81 10.79 14.44
N HIS A 67 11.00 11.38 14.44
CA HIS A 67 12.21 10.76 14.96
C HIS A 67 13.16 11.81 15.53
N TYR A 68 13.97 11.42 16.51
CA TYR A 68 15.10 12.22 16.96
C TYR A 68 16.26 12.05 15.98
N GLU A 69 16.85 13.14 15.52
CA GLU A 69 18.09 13.08 14.73
C GLU A 69 19.28 12.65 15.61
N MET A 70 19.23 12.96 16.91
CA MET A 70 20.24 12.59 17.91
C MET A 70 19.53 11.93 19.11
N PRO A 71 19.79 10.64 19.43
CA PRO A 71 19.05 9.90 20.45
C PRO A 71 19.05 10.52 21.85
N ASP A 72 20.10 11.26 22.18
CA ASP A 72 20.34 11.82 23.53
C ASP A 72 20.03 13.33 23.60
N ASP A 73 19.46 13.92 22.56
CA ASP A 73 19.11 15.34 22.49
C ASP A 73 17.62 15.51 22.19
N GLU A 74 16.84 15.87 23.21
CA GLU A 74 15.41 16.11 23.11
C GLU A 74 15.07 17.24 22.11
N THR A 75 16.00 18.19 21.89
CA THR A 75 15.79 19.29 20.93
C THR A 75 15.95 18.84 19.47
N SER A 76 16.47 17.63 19.24
CA SER A 76 16.66 17.05 17.90
C SER A 76 15.40 16.38 17.33
N TRP A 77 14.25 16.50 18.01
CA TRP A 77 12.98 15.95 17.53
C TRP A 77 12.62 16.53 16.16
N LYS A 78 12.47 15.63 15.19
CA LYS A 78 12.01 15.97 13.84
C LYS A 78 10.63 15.38 13.59
N PRO A 79 9.58 16.22 13.59
CA PRO A 79 8.22 15.74 13.35
C PRO A 79 8.05 15.26 11.91
N ASN A 80 7.21 14.24 11.72
CA ASN A 80 6.77 13.73 10.44
C ASN A 80 5.25 13.90 10.31
N TYR A 81 4.81 15.13 10.02
CA TYR A 81 3.41 15.43 9.83
C TYR A 81 2.89 14.83 8.51
N HIS A 82 1.93 13.92 8.61
CA HIS A 82 1.35 13.27 7.44
C HIS A 82 -0.12 12.92 7.66
N THR A 83 -0.83 12.72 6.56
CA THR A 83 -2.24 12.35 6.55
C THR A 83 -2.43 11.00 5.86
N HIS A 84 -3.27 10.16 6.47
CA HIS A 84 -3.81 8.97 5.84
C HIS A 84 -5.21 9.27 5.30
N ILE A 85 -5.41 9.04 4.01
CA ILE A 85 -6.73 9.10 3.39
C ILE A 85 -7.10 7.73 2.87
N VAL A 86 -8.21 7.19 3.35
CA VAL A 86 -8.78 5.94 2.83
C VAL A 86 -9.73 6.32 1.71
N TRP A 87 -9.45 5.84 0.50
CA TRP A 87 -10.22 6.13 -0.70
C TRP A 87 -11.05 4.92 -1.12
N ASP A 88 -12.32 5.17 -1.39
CA ASP A 88 -13.13 4.32 -2.23
C ASP A 88 -12.93 4.69 -3.70
N ARG A 89 -12.40 3.75 -4.46
CA ARG A 89 -12.18 3.86 -5.90
C ARG A 89 -13.21 3.05 -6.69
N MET A 90 -14.25 2.52 -6.06
CA MET A 90 -15.31 1.83 -6.78
C MET A 90 -16.25 2.86 -7.41
N ASN A 91 -16.48 2.75 -8.71
CA ASN A 91 -17.61 3.43 -9.34
C ASN A 91 -18.86 2.57 -9.09
N HIS A 92 -19.68 3.00 -8.14
CA HIS A 92 -20.90 2.27 -7.71
C HIS A 92 -21.96 2.12 -8.79
N ASN A 93 -21.96 2.97 -9.81
CA ASN A 93 -22.90 2.85 -10.94
C ASN A 93 -22.48 1.76 -11.93
N THR A 94 -21.17 1.56 -12.13
CA THR A 94 -20.64 0.63 -13.16
C THR A 94 -20.05 -0.65 -12.58
N GLY A 95 -19.86 -0.71 -11.26
CA GLY A 95 -19.19 -1.81 -10.56
C GLY A 95 -17.70 -1.94 -10.90
N LYS A 96 -17.09 -0.92 -11.51
CA LYS A 96 -15.68 -0.93 -11.92
C LYS A 96 -14.85 0.00 -11.06
N SER A 97 -13.60 -0.34 -10.80
CA SER A 97 -12.69 0.57 -10.11
C SER A 97 -12.25 1.72 -11.02
N CYS A 98 -12.27 2.92 -10.48
CA CYS A 98 -11.68 4.13 -11.04
C CYS A 98 -10.17 3.93 -11.21
N LYS A 99 -9.72 3.90 -12.46
CA LYS A 99 -8.31 3.70 -12.81
C LYS A 99 -7.60 5.04 -12.82
N LEU A 100 -6.63 5.22 -11.93
CA LEU A 100 -5.73 6.37 -11.91
C LEU A 100 -4.47 6.03 -12.71
N LEU A 101 -4.16 6.86 -13.70
CA LEU A 101 -2.94 6.79 -14.50
C LEU A 101 -1.78 7.52 -13.83
N PRO A 102 -0.53 7.27 -14.24
CA PRO A 102 0.63 8.02 -13.72
C PRO A 102 0.48 9.55 -13.85
N GLN A 103 -0.15 10.01 -14.94
CA GLN A 103 -0.44 11.42 -15.16
C GLN A 103 -1.44 11.96 -14.12
N ASP A 104 -2.51 11.22 -13.83
CA ASP A 104 -3.48 11.58 -12.78
C ASP A 104 -2.81 11.71 -11.41
N MET A 105 -1.91 10.77 -11.09
CA MET A 105 -1.15 10.82 -9.83
C MET A 105 -0.23 12.04 -9.76
N SER A 106 0.39 12.42 -10.88
CA SER A 106 1.24 13.61 -10.99
C SER A 106 0.43 14.90 -10.79
N GLU A 107 -0.76 14.98 -11.40
CA GLU A 107 -1.69 16.10 -11.25
C GLU A 107 -2.24 16.19 -9.84
N MET A 108 -2.59 15.04 -9.23
CA MET A 108 -3.03 14.95 -7.85
C MET A 108 -1.98 15.49 -6.88
N GLN A 109 -0.69 15.22 -7.12
CA GLN A 109 0.40 15.81 -6.33
C GLN A 109 0.48 17.34 -6.46
N THR A 110 0.21 17.88 -7.66
CA THR A 110 0.15 19.33 -7.88
C THR A 110 -1.01 19.96 -7.10
N ILE A 111 -2.22 19.39 -7.25
CA ILE A 111 -3.42 19.88 -6.55
C ILE A 111 -3.25 19.77 -5.04
N TRP A 112 -2.61 18.70 -4.54
CA TRP A 112 -2.29 18.56 -3.13
C TRP A 112 -1.40 19.68 -2.62
N ALA A 113 -0.31 19.97 -3.35
CA ALA A 113 0.61 21.05 -3.01
C ALA A 113 -0.09 22.41 -3.00
N GLU A 114 -0.89 22.72 -4.03
CA GLU A 114 -1.68 23.95 -4.12
C GLU A 114 -2.71 24.07 -2.99
N ALA A 115 -3.47 23.01 -2.70
CA ALA A 115 -4.51 23.02 -1.67
C ALA A 115 -3.95 23.28 -0.25
N LEU A 116 -2.72 22.84 0.00
CA LEU A 116 -2.01 23.03 1.26
C LEU A 116 -1.06 24.24 1.25
N GLY A 117 -0.91 24.94 0.12
CA GLY A 117 0.09 26.01 -0.04
C GLY A 117 1.51 25.51 0.23
N MET A 118 1.83 24.30 -0.21
CA MET A 118 3.13 23.65 -0.07
C MET A 118 3.88 23.70 -1.42
N GLU A 119 5.20 23.61 -1.35
CA GLU A 119 6.00 23.37 -2.55
C GLU A 119 5.78 21.93 -3.04
N ARG A 120 5.60 21.77 -4.36
CA ARG A 120 5.44 20.45 -4.97
C ARG A 120 6.78 19.72 -4.98
N GLY A 121 6.76 18.44 -4.58
CA GLY A 121 7.94 17.59 -4.65
C GLY A 121 8.51 17.42 -6.07
N THR A 122 9.82 17.22 -6.15
CA THR A 122 10.54 16.96 -7.41
C THR A 122 10.06 15.65 -8.04
N SER A 123 9.92 15.63 -9.37
CA SER A 123 9.34 14.48 -10.07
C SER A 123 10.20 13.22 -9.94
N LYS A 124 9.55 12.06 -9.97
CA LYS A 124 10.24 10.75 -10.01
C LYS A 124 11.18 10.63 -11.20
N VAL A 125 10.82 11.20 -12.35
CA VAL A 125 11.64 11.18 -13.58
C VAL A 125 12.98 11.88 -13.38
N GLN A 126 13.00 12.97 -12.61
CA GLN A 126 14.22 13.72 -12.32
C GLN A 126 15.02 13.09 -11.18
N THR A 127 14.34 12.60 -10.14
CA THR A 127 15.00 12.11 -8.92
C THR A 127 15.40 10.65 -8.99
N GLY A 128 14.79 9.85 -9.85
CA GLY A 128 14.96 8.40 -9.92
C GLY A 128 14.54 7.65 -8.65
N ARG A 129 13.85 8.31 -7.71
CA ARG A 129 13.49 7.73 -6.41
C ARG A 129 12.42 6.66 -6.57
N GLU A 130 12.70 5.48 -6.06
CA GLU A 130 11.72 4.40 -5.90
C GLU A 130 11.10 4.43 -4.50
N HIS A 131 9.84 4.01 -4.42
CA HIS A 131 9.19 3.82 -3.12
C HIS A 131 9.84 2.64 -2.41
N LEU A 132 10.22 2.85 -1.16
CA LEU A 132 10.70 1.81 -0.26
C LEU A 132 9.65 1.60 0.82
N GLU A 133 9.34 0.34 1.11
CA GLU A 133 8.60 -0.02 2.31
C GLU A 133 9.35 0.48 3.54
N ARG A 134 8.63 0.74 4.64
CA ARG A 134 9.20 1.37 5.85
C ARG A 134 10.50 0.71 6.32
N THR A 135 10.53 -0.62 6.36
CA THR A 135 11.69 -1.41 6.79
C THR A 135 12.89 -1.23 5.84
N ASP A 136 12.64 -1.29 4.53
CA ASP A 136 13.68 -1.10 3.51
C ASP A 136 14.21 0.34 3.52
N TYR A 137 13.33 1.32 3.75
CA TYR A 137 13.71 2.72 3.91
C TYR A 137 14.64 2.93 5.11
N ILE A 138 14.33 2.33 6.26
CA ILE A 138 15.17 2.42 7.47
C ILE A 138 16.57 1.84 7.17
N ILE A 139 16.64 0.68 6.52
CA ILE A 139 17.93 0.06 6.14
C ILE A 139 18.68 0.97 5.16
N ALA A 140 18.01 1.48 4.13
CA ALA A 140 18.63 2.34 3.13
C ALA A 140 19.18 3.62 3.77
N LYS A 141 18.42 4.24 4.69
CA LYS A 141 18.84 5.43 5.44
C LYS A 141 20.08 5.14 6.29
N GLN A 142 20.07 4.06 7.06
CA GLN A 142 21.22 3.67 7.89
C GLN A 142 22.46 3.34 7.06
N LYS A 143 22.30 2.66 5.91
CA LYS A 143 23.41 2.41 4.97
C LYS A 143 23.98 3.71 4.40
N GLN A 144 23.12 4.66 4.04
CA GLN A 144 23.55 5.96 3.55
C GLN A 144 24.31 6.75 4.63
N GLU A 145 23.86 6.70 5.88
CA GLU A 145 24.55 7.34 7.01
C GLU A 145 25.91 6.69 7.31
N ALA A 146 25.99 5.36 7.25
CA ALA A 146 27.25 4.64 7.37
C ALA A 146 28.24 5.02 6.25
N GLU A 147 27.74 5.14 5.01
CA GLU A 147 28.56 5.53 3.86
C GLU A 147 29.05 6.98 3.96
N LYS A 148 28.19 7.93 4.35
CA LYS A 148 28.61 9.31 4.62
C LYS A 148 29.68 9.38 5.71
N THR A 149 29.51 8.59 6.77
CA THR A 149 30.48 8.51 7.87
C THR A 149 31.82 7.92 7.38
N ARG A 150 31.78 6.94 6.48
CA ARG A 150 32.96 6.36 5.82
C ARG A 150 33.71 7.39 5.00
N ILE A 151 33.02 8.12 4.13
CA ILE A 151 33.61 9.16 3.28
C ILE A 151 34.23 10.28 4.14
N ALA A 152 33.52 10.74 5.18
CA ALA A 152 34.05 11.76 6.10
C ALA A 152 35.31 11.30 6.83
N LYS A 153 35.37 10.01 7.21
CA LYS A 153 36.58 9.40 7.79
C LYS A 153 37.74 9.42 6.78
N GLU A 154 37.52 8.97 5.56
CA GLU A 154 38.54 8.94 4.50
C GLU A 154 39.08 10.35 4.21
N GLN A 155 38.22 11.37 4.20
CA GLN A 155 38.61 12.78 4.05
C GLN A 155 39.47 13.27 5.22
N ALA A 156 39.05 13.01 6.46
CA ALA A 156 39.81 13.40 7.65
C ALA A 156 41.19 12.72 7.71
N GLU A 157 41.29 11.45 7.30
CA GLU A 157 42.57 10.73 7.19
C GLU A 157 43.50 11.36 6.14
N ALA A 158 42.95 11.74 4.99
CA ALA A 158 43.71 12.42 3.93
C ALA A 158 44.23 13.80 4.38
N GLU A 159 43.39 14.60 5.04
CA GLU A 159 43.78 15.89 5.61
C GLU A 159 44.86 15.74 6.68
N LEU A 160 44.72 14.76 7.58
CA LEU A 160 45.72 14.49 8.60
C LEU A 160 47.07 14.11 7.99
N LYS A 161 47.06 13.33 6.89
CA LYS A 161 48.26 12.97 6.15
C LYS A 161 48.92 14.19 5.50
N ALA A 162 48.12 15.11 4.93
CA ALA A 162 48.61 16.37 4.36
C ALA A 162 49.25 17.27 5.43
N VAL A 163 48.55 17.50 6.55
CA VAL A 163 49.06 18.31 7.68
C VAL A 163 50.35 17.72 8.25
N LYS A 164 50.44 16.39 8.40
CA LYS A 164 51.68 15.72 8.82
C LYS A 164 52.82 15.89 7.80
N GLY A 165 52.50 15.91 6.50
CA GLY A 165 53.45 16.16 5.40
C GLY A 165 54.00 17.57 5.44
N GLU A 166 53.12 18.58 5.51
CA GLU A 166 53.47 20.00 5.64
C GLU A 166 54.35 20.26 6.86
N LEU A 167 53.99 19.68 8.01
CA LEU A 167 54.77 19.81 9.24
C LEU A 167 56.16 19.19 9.14
N ARG A 168 56.31 18.10 8.37
CA ARG A 168 57.62 17.50 8.08
C ARG A 168 58.44 18.40 7.14
N THR A 169 57.84 18.95 6.10
CA THR A 169 58.53 19.84 5.17
C THR A 169 58.96 21.16 5.83
N GLU A 170 58.12 21.73 6.70
CA GLU A 170 58.47 22.93 7.48
C GLU A 170 59.61 22.65 8.47
N LYS A 171 59.60 21.50 9.16
CA LYS A 171 60.73 21.09 10.01
C LYS A 171 62.04 20.98 9.22
N LEU A 172 61.99 20.38 8.03
CA LEU A 172 63.17 20.24 7.15
C LEU A 172 63.67 21.59 6.63
N LYS A 173 62.78 22.53 6.29
CA LYS A 173 63.17 23.88 5.86
C LYS A 173 63.79 24.68 7.01
N ASN A 174 63.21 24.60 8.20
CA ASN A 174 63.73 25.30 9.38
C ASN A 174 65.08 24.71 9.84
N SER A 175 65.29 23.39 9.78
CA SER A 175 66.61 22.80 10.04
C SER A 175 67.66 23.14 8.97
N THR A 176 67.25 23.53 7.76
CA THR A 176 68.16 24.00 6.70
C THR A 176 68.48 25.50 6.84
N ALA A 177 67.63 26.26 7.53
CA ALA A 177 67.79 27.69 7.82
C ALA A 177 68.50 27.98 9.17
N GLU A 178 68.94 26.95 9.88
CA GLU A 178 69.70 27.06 11.14
C GLU A 178 71.13 27.60 10.92
N VAL A 179 71.22 28.91 10.66
CA VAL A 179 72.33 29.75 11.14
C VAL A 179 71.82 30.91 12.02
N GLY A 180 70.50 31.08 12.24
CA GLY A 180 70.02 32.16 13.09
C GLY A 180 68.70 31.91 13.79
N THR A 181 68.72 32.01 15.12
CA THR A 181 67.59 32.29 16.05
C THR A 181 66.82 31.10 16.65
N THR A 182 67.41 30.57 17.72
CA THR A 182 66.94 29.56 18.69
C THR A 182 65.68 29.94 19.51
N ILE A 183 64.84 30.89 19.07
CA ILE A 183 63.67 31.37 19.86
C ILE A 183 62.31 31.00 19.22
N LEU A 184 62.27 30.49 17.98
CA LEU A 184 61.00 30.18 17.29
C LEU A 184 60.45 28.75 17.49
N ASP A 185 61.24 27.82 18.04
CA ASP A 185 60.87 26.40 18.15
C ASP A 185 59.77 26.10 19.19
N GLY A 186 59.58 26.97 20.19
CA GLY A 186 58.68 26.69 21.31
C GLY A 186 57.18 26.83 21.01
N ILE A 187 56.80 27.70 20.06
CA ILE A 187 55.40 28.09 19.83
C ILE A 187 54.82 27.42 18.57
N GLY A 188 55.60 27.27 17.50
CA GLY A 188 55.15 26.59 16.26
C GLY A 188 54.96 25.07 16.41
N SER A 189 55.83 24.40 17.17
CA SER A 189 55.80 22.95 17.39
C SER A 189 54.57 22.47 18.20
N ARG A 190 54.10 23.29 19.16
CA ARG A 190 52.94 22.99 20.03
C ARG A 190 51.60 23.19 19.33
N ILE A 191 51.49 24.18 18.44
CA ILE A 191 50.25 24.45 17.71
C ILE A 191 49.96 23.31 16.72
N GLY A 192 50.96 22.84 15.97
CA GLY A 192 50.79 21.73 15.02
C GLY A 192 50.49 20.37 15.67
N THR A 193 51.05 20.09 16.85
CA THR A 193 50.78 18.85 17.59
C THR A 193 49.37 18.78 18.16
N SER A 194 48.83 19.91 18.64
CA SER A 194 47.44 19.97 19.14
C SER A 194 46.40 19.74 18.03
N LYS A 195 46.60 20.32 16.83
CA LYS A 195 45.73 20.13 15.66
C LYS A 195 45.75 18.68 15.17
N VAL A 196 46.93 18.07 15.07
CA VAL A 196 47.10 16.64 14.73
C VAL A 196 46.38 15.74 15.72
N LYS A 197 46.48 16.04 17.03
CA LYS A 197 45.77 15.27 18.06
C LYS A 197 44.26 15.38 17.94
N ARG A 198 43.74 16.59 17.67
CA ARG A 198 42.29 16.82 17.46
C ARG A 198 41.77 16.10 16.22
N GLN A 199 42.50 16.14 15.11
CA GLN A 199 42.14 15.43 13.88
C GLN A 199 42.20 13.90 14.07
N GLN A 200 43.19 13.39 14.80
CA GLN A 200 43.25 11.96 15.14
C GLN A 200 42.04 11.53 15.98
N GLN A 201 41.65 12.33 16.97
CA GLN A 201 40.49 12.05 17.81
C GLN A 201 39.17 12.04 17.00
N GLN A 202 39.03 12.95 16.03
CA GLN A 202 37.89 12.96 15.12
C GLN A 202 37.82 11.70 14.23
N ILE A 203 38.96 11.19 13.76
CA ILE A 203 39.03 9.94 12.99
C ILE A 203 38.63 8.75 13.87
N ASP A 204 39.06 8.73 15.12
CA ASP A 204 38.72 7.67 16.08
C ASP A 204 37.21 7.66 16.37
N ASP A 205 36.60 8.83 16.61
CA ASP A 205 35.15 9.00 16.82
C ASP A 205 34.34 8.54 15.58
N LEU A 206 34.77 8.96 14.38
CA LEU A 206 34.12 8.55 13.13
C LEU A 206 34.25 7.03 12.89
N THR A 207 35.38 6.44 13.26
CA THR A 207 35.60 5.00 13.19
C THR A 207 34.63 4.26 14.10
N GLN A 208 34.53 4.67 15.36
CA GLN A 208 33.61 4.07 16.32
C GLN A 208 32.14 4.21 15.88
N LYS A 209 31.74 5.37 15.35
CA LYS A 209 30.39 5.59 14.82
C LYS A 209 30.08 4.67 13.64
N ASN A 210 31.04 4.50 12.73
CA ASN A 210 30.89 3.64 11.56
C ASN A 210 30.72 2.16 11.96
N GLU A 211 31.53 1.68 12.90
CA GLU A 211 31.40 0.33 13.45
C GLU A 211 30.05 0.09 14.14
N ARG A 212 29.57 1.08 14.91
CA ARG A 212 28.27 1.02 15.57
C ARG A 212 27.13 0.91 14.55
N LEU A 213 27.10 1.78 13.54
CA LEU A 213 26.09 1.74 12.47
C LEU A 213 26.11 0.41 11.72
N HIS A 214 27.28 -0.11 11.38
CA HIS A 214 27.39 -1.43 10.74
C HIS A 214 26.89 -2.56 11.64
N SER A 215 27.13 -2.49 12.95
CA SER A 215 26.61 -3.49 13.91
C SER A 215 25.08 -3.46 13.98
N GLU A 216 24.48 -2.28 13.93
CA GLU A 216 23.04 -2.08 13.97
C GLU A 216 22.36 -2.59 12.70
N ILE A 217 22.91 -2.26 11.52
CA ILE A 217 22.46 -2.79 10.23
C ILE A 217 22.47 -4.32 10.24
N ARG A 218 23.53 -4.95 10.77
CA ARG A 218 23.60 -6.42 10.89
C ARG A 218 22.50 -6.97 11.81
N ARG A 219 22.22 -6.30 12.94
CA ARG A 219 21.18 -6.72 13.89
C ARG A 219 19.77 -6.61 13.29
N LEU A 220 19.49 -5.50 12.61
CA LEU A 220 18.19 -5.28 11.96
C LEU A 220 17.95 -6.30 10.85
N ASN A 221 18.93 -6.53 9.97
CA ASN A 221 18.81 -7.54 8.91
C ASN A 221 18.51 -8.94 9.48
N LYS A 222 19.21 -9.35 10.57
CA LYS A 222 18.92 -10.63 11.24
C LYS A 222 17.51 -10.71 11.80
N THR A 223 17.00 -9.62 12.35
CA THR A 223 15.64 -9.56 12.93
C THR A 223 14.58 -9.71 11.84
N ILE A 224 14.75 -8.99 10.74
CA ILE A 224 13.86 -9.02 9.58
C ILE A 224 13.87 -10.40 8.92
N ASP A 225 15.04 -11.00 8.74
CA ASP A 225 15.15 -12.35 8.19
C ASP A 225 14.43 -13.39 9.04
N ARG A 226 14.49 -13.25 10.37
CA ARG A 226 13.76 -14.11 11.30
C ARG A 226 12.25 -13.92 11.15
N GLU A 227 11.76 -12.68 11.20
CA GLU A 227 10.32 -12.38 11.05
C GLU A 227 9.78 -12.87 9.70
N ARG A 228 10.55 -12.66 8.61
CA ARG A 228 10.18 -13.15 7.28
C ARG A 228 10.05 -14.68 7.25
N ARG A 229 10.97 -15.41 7.89
CA ARG A 229 10.91 -16.87 7.98
C ARG A 229 9.72 -17.34 8.81
N GLU A 230 9.43 -16.69 9.93
CA GLU A 230 8.28 -17.01 10.78
C GLU A 230 6.94 -16.79 10.04
N HIS A 231 6.80 -15.68 9.32
CA HIS A 231 5.64 -15.42 8.47
C HIS A 231 5.51 -16.44 7.34
N GLU A 232 6.62 -16.78 6.67
CA GLU A 232 6.62 -17.79 5.60
C GLU A 232 6.24 -19.18 6.13
N GLN A 233 6.76 -19.58 7.29
CA GLN A 233 6.38 -20.83 7.95
C GLN A 233 4.91 -20.86 8.34
N THR A 234 4.39 -19.77 8.90
CA THR A 234 2.98 -19.65 9.28
C THR A 234 2.09 -19.73 8.04
N ALA A 235 2.46 -19.05 6.94
CA ALA A 235 1.73 -19.12 5.68
C ALA A 235 1.71 -20.54 5.10
N LYS A 236 2.85 -21.26 5.13
CA LYS A 236 2.92 -22.67 4.72
C LYS A 236 2.05 -23.58 5.58
N ARG A 237 2.03 -23.36 6.90
CA ARG A 237 1.18 -24.12 7.82
C ARG A 237 -0.30 -23.92 7.51
N LEU A 238 -0.73 -22.66 7.37
CA LEU A 238 -2.12 -22.31 7.03
C LEU A 238 -2.51 -22.86 5.64
N GLN A 239 -1.60 -22.79 4.66
CA GLN A 239 -1.85 -23.38 3.35
C GLN A 239 -2.05 -24.89 3.44
N GLY A 240 -1.24 -25.59 4.23
CA GLY A 240 -1.42 -27.03 4.47
C GLY A 240 -2.70 -27.38 5.26
N GLU A 241 -3.24 -26.46 6.06
CA GLU A 241 -4.59 -26.62 6.66
C GLU A 241 -5.69 -26.43 5.60
N ILE A 242 -5.58 -25.41 4.75
CA ILE A 242 -6.51 -25.17 3.64
C ILE A 242 -6.53 -26.38 2.68
N ASP A 243 -5.37 -26.91 2.32
CA ASP A 243 -5.26 -28.05 1.41
C ASP A 243 -5.90 -29.31 2.02
N ARG A 244 -5.77 -29.50 3.34
CA ARG A 244 -6.46 -30.58 4.07
C ARG A 244 -7.98 -30.40 4.06
N ILE A 245 -8.47 -29.18 4.30
CA ILE A 245 -9.91 -28.87 4.24
C ILE A 245 -10.45 -29.16 2.84
N TYR A 246 -9.77 -28.72 1.79
CA TYR A 246 -10.19 -28.99 0.41
C TYR A 246 -10.12 -30.48 0.04
N GLY A 247 -9.19 -31.23 0.63
CA GLY A 247 -9.15 -32.69 0.49
C GLY A 247 -10.36 -33.39 1.12
N TRP A 248 -10.84 -32.92 2.27
CA TRP A 248 -12.02 -33.49 2.95
C TRP A 248 -13.34 -32.98 2.39
N PHE A 249 -13.37 -31.73 1.94
CA PHE A 249 -14.56 -31.02 1.49
C PHE A 249 -14.28 -30.36 0.13
N PRO A 250 -14.31 -31.13 -0.97
CA PRO A 250 -13.91 -30.64 -2.30
C PRO A 250 -14.82 -29.52 -2.81
N ASP A 251 -16.07 -29.45 -2.34
CA ASP A 251 -17.04 -28.42 -2.70
C ASP A 251 -16.81 -27.06 -2.01
N THR A 252 -15.90 -27.00 -1.03
CA THR A 252 -15.67 -25.79 -0.20
C THR A 252 -15.41 -24.53 -1.03
N PRO A 253 -14.57 -24.54 -2.09
CA PRO A 253 -14.35 -23.35 -2.90
C PRO A 253 -15.61 -22.86 -3.62
N GLN A 254 -16.53 -23.75 -4.01
CA GLN A 254 -17.80 -23.37 -4.62
C GLN A 254 -18.78 -22.86 -3.57
N LEU A 255 -18.84 -23.51 -2.41
CA LEU A 255 -19.66 -23.10 -1.27
C LEU A 255 -19.29 -21.70 -0.77
N ILE A 256 -18.00 -21.39 -0.62
CA ILE A 256 -17.54 -20.04 -0.28
C ILE A 256 -18.04 -19.02 -1.31
N ARG A 257 -17.92 -19.30 -2.61
CA ARG A 257 -18.42 -18.38 -3.65
C ARG A 257 -19.93 -18.17 -3.57
N ARG A 258 -20.69 -19.21 -3.22
CA ARG A 258 -22.15 -19.08 -3.03
C ARG A 258 -22.47 -18.26 -1.79
N GLY A 259 -21.74 -18.43 -0.70
CA GLY A 259 -21.84 -17.57 0.49
C GLY A 259 -21.56 -16.11 0.16
N GLU A 260 -20.47 -15.81 -0.53
CA GLU A 260 -20.15 -14.44 -0.97
C GLU A 260 -21.25 -13.84 -1.85
N TYR A 261 -21.75 -14.61 -2.82
CA TYR A 261 -22.85 -14.16 -3.66
C TYR A 261 -24.12 -13.84 -2.85
N CYS A 262 -24.46 -14.65 -1.83
CA CYS A 262 -25.59 -14.37 -0.96
C CYS A 262 -25.39 -13.03 -0.21
N ARG A 263 -24.18 -12.74 0.27
CA ARG A 263 -23.86 -11.46 0.90
C ARG A 263 -23.96 -10.28 -0.07
N GLU A 264 -23.44 -10.45 -1.28
CA GLU A 264 -23.49 -9.43 -2.33
C GLU A 264 -24.92 -9.03 -2.71
N ILE A 265 -25.87 -9.97 -2.72
CA ILE A 265 -27.27 -9.69 -3.02
C ILE A 265 -28.08 -9.22 -1.81
N GLY A 266 -27.50 -9.17 -0.60
CA GLY A 266 -28.13 -8.56 0.58
C GLY A 266 -28.52 -9.50 1.72
N PHE A 267 -28.18 -10.80 1.66
CA PHE A 267 -28.32 -11.67 2.83
C PHE A 267 -27.29 -11.28 3.91
N THR A 268 -27.68 -11.39 5.19
CA THR A 268 -26.75 -11.19 6.30
C THR A 268 -25.68 -12.28 6.34
N ASP A 269 -24.55 -12.03 7.02
CA ASP A 269 -23.48 -13.03 7.20
C ASP A 269 -24.01 -14.35 7.78
N LYS A 270 -24.93 -14.28 8.75
CA LYS A 270 -25.55 -15.46 9.35
C LYS A 270 -26.40 -16.22 8.33
N MET A 271 -27.25 -15.51 7.58
CA MET A 271 -28.10 -16.11 6.56
C MET A 271 -27.28 -16.76 5.44
N ALA A 272 -26.21 -16.10 4.97
CA ALA A 272 -25.30 -16.67 3.98
C ALA A 272 -24.61 -17.95 4.51
N CYS A 273 -24.21 -17.97 5.78
CA CYS A 273 -23.67 -19.15 6.43
C CYS A 273 -24.68 -20.29 6.51
N ASP A 274 -25.91 -20.00 6.94
CA ASP A 274 -27.00 -20.99 7.03
C ASP A 274 -27.31 -21.59 5.65
N LEU A 275 -27.41 -20.75 4.61
CA LEU A 275 -27.60 -21.21 3.22
C LEU A 275 -26.47 -22.11 2.72
N VAL A 276 -25.21 -21.76 2.99
CA VAL A 276 -24.04 -22.59 2.60
C VAL A 276 -24.02 -23.94 3.33
N ASN A 277 -24.59 -24.00 4.54
CA ASN A 277 -24.81 -25.23 5.30
C ASN A 277 -26.09 -25.99 4.89
N MET A 278 -26.72 -25.62 3.78
CA MET A 278 -27.95 -26.21 3.26
C MET A 278 -29.15 -26.07 4.21
N LEU A 279 -29.13 -25.07 5.10
CA LEU A 279 -30.24 -24.75 5.98
C LEU A 279 -31.18 -23.74 5.29
N PRO A 280 -32.51 -23.90 5.40
CA PRO A 280 -33.46 -22.94 4.87
C PRO A 280 -33.40 -21.62 5.64
N VAL A 281 -33.47 -20.51 4.92
CA VAL A 281 -33.47 -19.16 5.49
C VAL A 281 -34.76 -18.45 5.13
N HIS A 282 -35.53 -18.08 6.15
CA HIS A 282 -36.68 -17.21 5.99
C HIS A 282 -36.23 -15.76 6.12
N PHE A 283 -36.63 -14.90 5.18
CA PHE A 283 -36.17 -13.52 5.16
C PHE A 283 -37.23 -12.55 4.66
N SER A 284 -37.06 -11.31 5.11
CA SER A 284 -37.83 -10.13 4.76
C SER A 284 -36.84 -8.99 4.52
N GLY A 285 -37.10 -8.14 3.53
CA GLY A 285 -36.25 -7.01 3.19
C GLY A 285 -35.95 -6.91 1.71
N LYS A 286 -34.82 -6.27 1.38
CA LYS A 286 -34.43 -5.96 -0.01
C LYS A 286 -33.29 -6.87 -0.45
N LEU A 287 -33.42 -7.45 -1.64
CA LEU A 287 -32.31 -8.10 -2.32
C LEU A 287 -31.90 -7.31 -3.55
N TYR A 288 -30.59 -7.22 -3.80
CA TYR A 288 -30.03 -6.52 -4.96
C TYR A 288 -29.85 -7.47 -6.15
N SER A 289 -30.41 -7.09 -7.30
CA SER A 289 -30.18 -7.75 -8.57
C SER A 289 -29.14 -7.00 -9.39
N SER A 290 -28.01 -7.63 -9.66
CA SER A 290 -27.00 -7.06 -10.57
C SER A 290 -27.45 -7.02 -12.04
N GLU A 291 -28.31 -7.96 -12.46
CA GLU A 291 -28.90 -8.01 -13.82
C GLU A 291 -29.76 -6.77 -14.10
N HIS A 292 -30.52 -6.33 -13.11
CA HIS A 292 -31.43 -5.17 -13.23
C HIS A 292 -30.86 -3.89 -12.60
N SER A 293 -29.70 -3.98 -11.93
CA SER A 293 -29.07 -2.88 -11.18
C SER A 293 -30.03 -2.22 -10.17
N GLN A 294 -30.86 -3.03 -9.50
CA GLN A 294 -31.94 -2.56 -8.65
C GLN A 294 -32.18 -3.47 -7.45
N HIS A 295 -32.71 -2.89 -6.37
CA HIS A 295 -33.19 -3.63 -5.20
C HIS A 295 -34.67 -4.01 -5.34
N PHE A 296 -35.00 -5.25 -5.02
CA PHE A 296 -36.36 -5.76 -4.97
C PHE A 296 -36.76 -6.06 -3.54
N GLU A 297 -37.88 -5.50 -3.12
CA GLU A 297 -38.47 -5.71 -1.80
C GLU A 297 -39.20 -7.06 -1.75
N ASN A 298 -39.07 -7.71 -0.61
CA ASN A 298 -39.76 -8.93 -0.28
C ASN A 298 -40.24 -8.91 1.17
N GLU A 299 -41.47 -9.34 1.42
CA GLU A 299 -42.03 -9.37 2.77
C GLU A 299 -41.79 -10.72 3.47
N HIS A 300 -41.99 -11.84 2.76
CA HIS A 300 -41.76 -13.15 3.34
C HIS A 300 -41.45 -14.16 2.23
N SER A 301 -40.22 -14.67 2.23
CA SER A 301 -39.82 -15.79 1.37
C SER A 301 -38.86 -16.70 2.09
N GLU A 302 -38.76 -17.93 1.59
CA GLU A 302 -37.78 -18.90 2.01
C GLU A 302 -36.70 -19.06 0.94
N ALA A 303 -35.44 -18.86 1.31
CA ALA A 303 -34.28 -19.12 0.49
C ALA A 303 -33.64 -20.47 0.84
N ARG A 304 -33.17 -21.20 -0.17
CA ARG A 304 -32.40 -22.44 -0.01
C ARG A 304 -31.26 -22.50 -1.00
N LEU A 305 -30.10 -23.02 -0.57
CA LEU A 305 -29.06 -23.47 -1.47
C LEU A 305 -29.25 -24.97 -1.70
N LEU A 306 -29.38 -25.38 -2.95
CA LEU A 306 -29.59 -26.77 -3.33
C LEU A 306 -28.40 -27.27 -4.14
N ARG A 307 -28.10 -28.57 -4.04
CA ARG A 307 -27.15 -29.23 -4.94
C ARG A 307 -27.77 -29.36 -6.34
N ASP A 308 -27.00 -29.00 -7.35
CA ASP A 308 -27.36 -29.10 -8.75
C ASP A 308 -26.18 -29.70 -9.52
N GLU A 309 -26.16 -31.03 -9.62
CA GLU A 309 -25.07 -31.79 -10.26
C GLU A 309 -24.88 -31.46 -11.74
N LYS A 310 -25.94 -30.97 -12.41
CA LYS A 310 -25.94 -30.67 -13.84
C LYS A 310 -25.71 -29.18 -14.13
N GLY A 311 -25.83 -28.34 -13.11
CA GLY A 311 -25.73 -26.89 -13.21
C GLY A 311 -24.31 -26.34 -13.11
N PRO A 312 -24.11 -25.08 -13.56
CA PRO A 312 -22.82 -24.41 -13.45
C PRO A 312 -22.43 -24.20 -11.98
N GLY A 313 -21.44 -24.96 -11.53
CA GLY A 313 -20.85 -24.82 -10.20
C GLY A 313 -21.54 -25.63 -9.10
N GLY A 314 -22.32 -26.67 -9.43
CA GLY A 314 -22.76 -27.71 -8.49
C GLY A 314 -23.85 -27.33 -7.49
N PHE A 315 -24.22 -26.04 -7.44
CA PHE A 315 -25.17 -25.49 -6.47
C PHE A 315 -26.04 -24.41 -7.09
N GLN A 316 -27.32 -24.38 -6.70
CA GLN A 316 -28.31 -23.41 -7.14
C GLN A 316 -28.97 -22.77 -5.93
N LEU A 317 -28.96 -21.43 -5.88
CA LEU A 317 -29.75 -20.67 -4.90
C LEU A 317 -31.17 -20.51 -5.45
N VAL A 318 -32.15 -20.88 -4.64
CA VAL A 318 -33.57 -20.72 -4.93
C VAL A 318 -34.25 -19.88 -3.86
N ILE A 319 -35.24 -19.09 -4.25
CA ILE A 319 -36.16 -18.38 -3.36
C ILE A 319 -37.56 -18.85 -3.72
N ASP A 320 -38.30 -19.36 -2.74
CA ASP A 320 -39.62 -19.97 -2.93
C ASP A 320 -39.62 -21.05 -4.02
N LEU A 321 -38.55 -21.85 -4.04
CA LEU A 321 -38.25 -22.90 -5.04
C LEU A 321 -38.01 -22.38 -6.47
N ILE A 322 -37.89 -21.07 -6.66
CA ILE A 322 -37.59 -20.45 -7.95
C ILE A 322 -36.09 -20.11 -8.00
N PRO A 323 -35.35 -20.50 -9.05
CA PRO A 323 -33.95 -20.11 -9.22
C PRO A 323 -33.77 -18.59 -9.08
N ILE A 324 -32.78 -18.16 -8.32
CA ILE A 324 -32.58 -16.73 -7.94
C ILE A 324 -32.65 -15.75 -9.13
N LEU A 325 -32.08 -16.11 -10.28
CA LEU A 325 -32.13 -15.26 -11.48
C LEU A 325 -33.55 -15.12 -12.02
N GLN A 326 -34.32 -16.20 -12.03
CA GLN A 326 -35.71 -16.19 -12.45
C GLN A 326 -36.58 -15.42 -11.45
N TRP A 327 -36.32 -15.59 -10.14
CA TRP A 327 -36.98 -14.83 -9.09
C TRP A 327 -36.78 -13.32 -9.27
N PHE A 328 -35.55 -12.87 -9.57
CA PHE A 328 -35.27 -11.47 -9.85
C PHE A 328 -35.98 -10.95 -11.12
N ARG A 329 -36.10 -11.76 -12.16
CA ARG A 329 -36.83 -11.38 -13.39
C ARG A 329 -38.32 -11.18 -13.11
N GLN A 330 -38.93 -12.10 -12.37
CA GLN A 330 -40.33 -11.96 -11.94
C GLN A 330 -40.53 -10.68 -11.10
N LYS A 331 -39.62 -10.38 -10.17
CA LYS A 331 -39.68 -9.13 -9.40
C LYS A 331 -39.47 -7.88 -10.25
N ALA A 332 -38.67 -7.95 -11.30
CA ALA A 332 -38.51 -6.85 -12.25
C ALA A 332 -39.77 -6.64 -13.09
N GLU A 333 -40.40 -7.71 -13.55
CA GLU A 333 -41.68 -7.68 -14.28
C GLU A 333 -42.79 -7.07 -13.41
N GLU A 334 -42.99 -7.58 -12.19
CA GLU A 334 -43.93 -7.03 -11.21
C GLU A 334 -43.68 -5.53 -10.95
N PHE A 335 -42.41 -5.12 -10.87
CA PHE A 335 -42.04 -3.73 -10.66
C PHE A 335 -42.39 -2.85 -11.87
N LEU A 336 -42.14 -3.31 -13.09
CA LEU A 336 -42.46 -2.58 -14.33
C LEU A 336 -43.98 -2.49 -14.57
N GLU A 337 -44.72 -3.56 -14.27
CA GLU A 337 -46.19 -3.56 -14.30
C GLU A 337 -46.78 -2.52 -13.34
N ARG A 338 -46.25 -2.41 -12.12
CA ARG A 338 -46.64 -1.37 -11.16
C ARG A 338 -46.39 0.06 -11.67
N LEU A 339 -45.43 0.23 -12.58
CA LEU A 339 -45.14 1.49 -13.24
C LEU A 339 -45.94 1.72 -14.53
N GLY A 340 -46.80 0.78 -14.92
CA GLY A 340 -47.62 0.86 -16.13
C GLY A 340 -46.84 0.67 -17.44
N ILE A 341 -45.70 0.00 -17.39
CA ILE A 341 -44.84 -0.25 -18.56
C ILE A 341 -45.13 -1.67 -19.08
N GLU A 342 -45.77 -1.78 -20.25
CA GLU A 342 -45.96 -3.08 -20.92
C GLU A 342 -44.63 -3.65 -21.43
N ILE A 343 -44.23 -4.80 -20.88
CA ILE A 343 -43.12 -5.59 -21.40
C ILE A 343 -43.70 -6.47 -22.53
N LYS A 344 -43.33 -6.19 -23.78
CA LYS A 344 -43.63 -7.13 -24.87
C LYS A 344 -42.83 -8.40 -24.64
N ASP A 345 -43.56 -9.49 -24.42
CA ASP A 345 -43.01 -10.82 -24.25
C ASP A 345 -42.07 -11.14 -25.41
N ARG A 346 -40.80 -11.36 -25.12
CA ARG A 346 -39.81 -11.70 -26.15
C ARG A 346 -39.71 -13.21 -26.26
N GLU A 347 -40.83 -13.88 -26.45
CA GLU A 347 -40.86 -15.29 -26.79
C GLU A 347 -40.83 -15.51 -28.31
N GLN A 348 -39.93 -16.40 -28.72
CA GLN A 348 -39.84 -17.08 -30.02
C GLN A 348 -39.18 -16.34 -31.19
N GLY A 349 -37.88 -16.06 -31.03
CA GLY A 349 -36.93 -16.02 -32.14
C GLY A 349 -36.36 -17.39 -32.50
N ARG A 350 -37.19 -18.43 -32.70
CA ARG A 350 -36.77 -19.63 -33.45
C ARG A 350 -36.96 -19.31 -34.93
N GLY A 351 -35.86 -19.09 -35.65
CA GLY A 351 -35.95 -18.94 -37.09
C GLY A 351 -34.69 -18.40 -37.76
N MET A 352 -33.95 -19.32 -38.36
CA MET A 352 -33.27 -19.13 -39.64
C MET A 352 -31.93 -18.36 -39.65
N TRP A 353 -30.84 -19.12 -39.70
CA TRP A 353 -29.75 -18.83 -40.64
C TRP A 353 -29.56 -20.08 -41.51
N MET A 354 -30.07 -20.00 -42.75
CA MET A 354 -29.71 -20.91 -43.83
C MET A 354 -28.41 -20.42 -44.47
N ARG A 355 -27.50 -21.38 -44.65
CA ARG A 355 -26.28 -21.43 -45.48
C ARG A 355 -25.15 -20.44 -45.19
#